data_AF-A0A7W1RE09-F1
#
_entry.id   AF-A0A7W1RE09-F1
#
_cell.length_a   1.000
_cell.length_b   1.000
_cell.length_c   1.000
_cell.angle_alpha   90.00
_cell.angle_beta   90.00
_cell.angle_gamma   90.00
#
_symmetry.space_group_name_H-M   'P 1'
#
loop_
_entity.id
_entity.type
_entity.pdbx_description
1 polymer ?
#
loop_
_entity_poly.entity_id
_entity_poly.type
_entity_poly.pdbx_seq_one_letter_code
_entity_poly.pdbx_strand_id
1 'polypeptide(L)' 'MKWQDMKQFDEASLKAKLIEFRKELMGLRFQRVTGEVEKTHQFRIARRSIARIKTLLTQRTKTV' A
#
# COMPACT_ATOMS: atom_id res chain seq x y z
N MET A 1 -4.20 -1.47 -8.90
CA MET A 1 -4.68 -2.59 -8.07
C MET A 1 -6.15 -2.40 -7.74
N LYS A 2 -7.02 -3.30 -8.22
CA LYS A 2 -8.45 -3.25 -7.92
C LYS A 2 -8.69 -3.89 -6.54
N TRP A 3 -9.70 -3.39 -5.83
CA TRP A 3 -10.03 -3.79 -4.45
C TRP A 3 -10.47 -5.26 -4.36
N GLN A 4 -11.05 -5.79 -5.43
CA GLN A 4 -11.52 -7.17 -5.53
C GLN A 4 -10.34 -8.16 -5.50
N ASP A 5 -9.24 -7.87 -6.20
CA ASP A 5 -8.04 -8.71 -6.20
C ASP A 5 -7.43 -8.81 -4.80
N MET A 6 -7.47 -7.72 -4.02
CA MET A 6 -6.94 -7.68 -2.64
C MET A 6 -7.70 -8.60 -1.67
N LYS A 7 -8.98 -8.90 -1.93
CA LYS A 7 -9.77 -9.80 -1.08
C LYS A 7 -9.39 -11.27 -1.24
N GLN A 8 -8.89 -11.67 -2.41
CA GLN A 8 -8.50 -13.06 -2.70
C GLN A 8 -7.11 -13.43 -2.16
N PHE A 9 -6.26 -12.46 -1.86
CA PHE A 9 -4.94 -12.74 -1.30
C PHE A 9 -5.01 -13.19 0.16
N ASP A 10 -4.14 -14.12 0.52
CA ASP A 10 -3.94 -14.57 1.88
C ASP A 10 -3.36 -13.45 2.78
N GLU A 11 -3.57 -13.52 4.11
CA GLU A 11 -3.09 -12.51 5.06
C GLU A 11 -1.57 -12.35 5.02
N ALA A 12 -0.81 -13.43 4.84
CA ALA A 12 0.64 -13.37 4.71
C ALA A 12 1.05 -12.57 3.47
N SER A 13 0.37 -12.80 2.35
CA SER A 13 0.60 -12.06 1.09
C SER A 13 0.23 -10.59 1.21
N LEU A 14 -0.83 -10.25 1.96
CA LEU A 14 -1.22 -8.88 2.23
C LEU A 14 -0.18 -8.14 3.09
N LYS A 15 0.37 -8.80 4.11
CA LYS A 15 1.46 -8.26 4.94
C LYS A 15 2.73 -8.02 4.11
N ALA A 16 3.09 -8.95 3.23
CA ALA A 16 4.23 -8.79 2.32
C ALA A 16 4.07 -7.56 1.41
N LYS A 17 2.91 -7.42 0.77
CA LYS A 17 2.58 -6.25 -0.06
C LYS A 17 2.58 -4.94 0.72
N LEU A 18 2.16 -4.96 1.99
CA LEU A 18 2.21 -3.77 2.86
C LEU A 18 3.65 -3.28 3.06
N ILE A 19 4.60 -4.21 3.24
CA ILE A 19 6.03 -3.89 3.38
C ILE A 19 6.58 -3.33 2.07
N GLU A 20 6.22 -3.94 0.94
CA GLU A 20 6.60 -3.50 -0.40
C GLU A 20 6.13 -2.06 -0.68
N PHE A 21 4.84 -1.76 -0.48
CA PHE A 21 4.29 -0.42 -0.67
C PHE A 21 4.89 0.61 0.29
N ARG A 22 5.31 0.20 1.50
CA ARG A 22 6.04 1.09 2.42
C ARG A 22 7.44 1.42 1.91
N LYS A 23 8.16 0.44 1.35
CA LYS A 23 9.48 0.67 0.73
C LYS A 23 9.34 1.59 -0.48
N GLU A 24 8.37 1.33 -1.35
CA GLU A 24 8.06 2.20 -2.51
C GLU A 24 7.76 3.64 -2.07
N LEU A 25 6.94 3.82 -1.03
CA LEU A 25 6.63 5.14 -0.48
C LEU A 25 7.86 5.83 0.14
N MET A 26 8.82 5.08 0.67
CA MET A 26 10.09 5.59 1.19
C MET A 26 11.01 6.06 0.05
N GLY A 27 11.10 5.28 -1.04
CA GLY A 27 11.79 5.67 -2.26
C GLY A 27 11.18 6.92 -2.91
N LEU A 28 9.85 6.99 -2.99
CA LEU A 28 9.15 8.19 -3.47
C LEU A 28 9.46 9.40 -2.58
N ARG A 29 9.45 9.25 -1.25
CA ARG A 29 9.83 10.34 -0.34
C ARG A 29 11.28 10.80 -0.56
N PHE A 30 12.20 9.88 -0.83
CA PHE A 30 13.58 10.21 -1.14
C PHE A 30 13.66 11.04 -2.43
N GLN A 31 12.97 10.60 -3.50
CA GLN A 31 12.85 11.36 -4.74
C GLN A 31 12.28 12.77 -4.51
N ARG A 32 11.33 12.91 -3.56
CA ARG A 32 10.75 14.22 -3.21
C ARG A 32 11.74 15.16 -2.56
N VAL A 33 12.65 14.61 -1.76
CA VAL A 33 13.70 15.38 -1.10
C VAL A 33 14.79 15.76 -2.11
N THR A 34 15.11 14.89 -3.07
CA THR A 34 16.09 15.19 -4.15
C THR A 34 15.55 16.14 -5.22
N GLY A 35 14.24 16.43 -5.23
CA GLY A 35 13.63 17.36 -6.17
C GLY A 35 13.25 16.76 -7.53
N GLU A 36 13.44 15.45 -7.72
CA GLU A 36 13.20 14.74 -9.00
C GLU A 36 11.83 14.05 -9.07
N VAL A 37 10.82 14.49 -8.30
CA VAL A 37 9.50 13.85 -8.35
C VAL A 37 8.73 14.28 -9.58
N GLU A 38 8.83 13.48 -10.64
CA GLU A 38 7.97 13.60 -11.82
C GLU A 38 6.56 13.07 -11.56
N LYS A 39 6.39 12.05 -10.71
CA LYS A 39 5.14 11.28 -10.56
C LYS A 39 4.48 11.46 -9.20
N THR A 40 4.05 12.68 -8.89
CA THR A 40 3.36 13.04 -7.63
C THR A 40 2.09 12.21 -7.34
N HIS A 41 1.41 11.72 -8.38
CA HIS A 41 0.22 10.87 -8.25
C HIS A 41 0.51 9.51 -7.59
N GLN A 42 1.74 8.99 -7.69
CA GLN A 42 2.14 7.71 -7.11
C GLN A 42 2.08 7.72 -5.58
N PHE A 43 2.39 8.86 -4.94
CA PHE A 43 2.21 9.02 -3.49
C PHE A 43 0.76 8.78 -3.04
N ARG A 44 -0.21 9.30 -3.81
CA ARG A 44 -1.63 9.12 -3.50
C ARG A 44 -2.03 7.66 -3.68
N ILE A 45 -1.54 7.00 -4.74
CA ILE A 45 -1.83 5.60 -5.03
C ILE A 45 -1.25 4.70 -3.92
N ALA A 46 0.05 4.84 -3.61
CA ALA A 46 0.72 4.06 -2.58
C ALA A 46 0.06 4.21 -1.19
N ARG A 47 -0.28 5.44 -0.78
CA ARG A 47 -1.03 5.68 0.48
C ARG A 47 -2.39 4.99 0.50
N ARG A 48 -3.15 5.08 -0.60
CA ARG A 48 -4.46 4.41 -0.72
C ARG A 48 -4.33 2.89 -0.71
N SER A 49 -3.33 2.33 -1.38
CA SER A 49 -3.05 0.89 -1.36
C SER A 49 -2.74 0.39 0.06
N ILE A 50 -1.89 1.10 0.81
CA ILE A 50 -1.58 0.77 2.20
C ILE A 50 -2.83 0.83 3.08
N ALA A 51 -3.63 1.89 2.96
CA ALA A 51 -4.87 2.04 3.73
C ALA A 51 -5.84 0.89 3.44
N ARG A 52 -6.02 0.54 2.16
CA ARG A 52 -6.89 -0.56 1.74
C ARG A 52 -6.47 -1.91 2.33
N ILE A 53 -5.17 -2.22 2.29
CA ILE A 53 -4.64 -3.47 2.87
C ILE A 53 -4.89 -3.50 4.38
N LYS A 54 -4.62 -2.39 5.09
CA LYS A 54 -4.90 -2.29 6.53
C LYS A 54 -6.38 -2.50 6.84
N THR A 55 -7.28 -1.86 6.10
CA THR A 55 -8.73 -2.05 6.27
C THR A 55 -9.14 -3.50 6.08
N LEU A 56 -8.56 -4.19 5.10
CA LEU A 56 -8.85 -5.61 4.82
C LEU A 56 -8.37 -6.53 5.96
N LEU A 57 -7.17 -6.29 6.50
CA LEU A 57 -6.66 -6.99 7.69
C LEU A 57 -7.53 -6.71 8.93
N THR A 58 -7.97 -5.47 9.12
CA THR A 58 -8.90 -5.12 10.20
C THR A 58 -10.26 -5.79 10.01
N GLN A 59 -10.79 -5.87 8.80
CA GLN A 59 -12.05 -6.59 8.53
C GLN A 59 -11.92 -8.08 8.87
N ARG A 60 -10.83 -8.75 8.48
CA ARG A 60 -10.61 -10.17 8.79
C ARG A 60 -10.49 -10.42 10.30
N THR A 61 -9.77 -9.57 11.03
CA THR A 61 -9.61 -9.69 12.48
C THR A 61 -10.87 -9.36 13.28
N LYS A 62 -11.74 -8.47 12.78
CA LYS A 62 -12.96 -8.03 13.45
C LYS A 62 -14.17 -8.92 13.18
N THR A 63 -14.05 -9.92 12.30
CA THR A 63 -15.12 -10.89 12.02
C THR A 63 -15.00 -12.07 12.99
N VAL A 64 -15.16 -11.78 14.27
CA VAL A 64 -15.29 -12.76 15.38
C VAL A 64 -16.60 -12.47 16.09
#